data_AF-A0A5K1FTV5-F1
#
_entry.id   AF-A0A5K1FTV5-F1
#
_cell.length_a   1.000
_cell.length_b   1.000
_cell.length_c   1.000
_cell.angle_alpha   90.00
_cell.angle_beta   90.00
_cell.angle_gamma   90.00
#
_symmetry.space_group_name_H-M   'P 1'
#
loop_
_entity.id
_entity.type
_entity.pdbx_description
1 polymer ?
#
loop_
_entity_poly.entity_id
_entity_poly.type
_entity_poly.pdbx_seq_one_letter_code
_entity_poly.pdbx_strand_id
1 'polypeptide(L)' 'ECPLDLKEAISTLCFAAPRCADLPELLQVQTLFAAKYGKEFVAAATELMPDSAVNRQ' A
#
# COMPACT_ATOMS: atom_id res chain seq x y z
N GLU A 1 9.56 9.80 -2.37
CA GLU A 1 8.33 10.00 -1.59
C GLU A 1 7.11 9.89 -2.50
N CYS A 2 5.97 9.38 -2.01
CA CYS A 2 4.78 9.18 -2.83
C CYS A 2 3.99 10.50 -3.00
N PRO A 3 3.56 10.86 -4.21
CA PRO A 3 2.69 12.02 -4.44
C PRO A 3 1.40 11.94 -3.60
N LEU A 4 0.93 13.08 -3.06
CA LEU A 4 -0.21 13.14 -2.15
C LEU A 4 -1.53 12.69 -2.80
N ASP A 5 -1.72 13.05 -4.06
CA ASP A 5 -2.86 12.66 -4.91
C ASP A 5 -2.94 11.15 -5.17
N LEU A 6 -1.79 10.46 -5.14
CA LEU A 6 -1.71 9.01 -5.34
C LEU A 6 -1.57 8.23 -4.03
N LYS A 7 -1.27 8.92 -2.92
CA LYS A 7 -0.93 8.29 -1.64
C LYS A 7 -2.06 7.40 -1.14
N GLU A 8 -3.29 7.89 -1.15
CA GLU A 8 -4.47 7.12 -0.71
C GLU A 8 -4.68 5.86 -1.56
N ALA A 9 -4.72 5.99 -2.88
CA ALA A 9 -4.94 4.86 -3.78
C ALA A 9 -3.86 3.77 -3.62
N ILE A 10 -2.59 4.18 -3.54
CA ILE A 10 -1.47 3.25 -3.37
C ILE A 10 -1.49 2.61 -1.98
N SER A 11 -1.74 3.38 -0.91
CA SER A 11 -1.86 2.85 0.45
C SER A 11 -3.01 1.83 0.54
N THR A 12 -4.16 2.12 -0.05
CA THR A 12 -5.30 1.20 -0.10
C THR A 12 -4.96 -0.09 -0.86
N LEU A 13 -4.25 0.00 -2.00
CA LEU A 13 -3.77 -1.17 -2.73
C LEU A 13 -2.79 -2.01 -1.90
N CYS A 14 -1.84 -1.37 -1.23
CA CYS A 14 -0.88 -2.05 -0.35
C CYS A 14 -1.58 -2.75 0.83
N PHE A 15 -2.64 -2.15 1.37
CA PHE A 15 -3.47 -2.75 2.41
C PHE A 15 -4.27 -3.96 1.88
N ALA A 16 -4.85 -3.87 0.69
CA ALA A 16 -5.65 -4.94 0.10
C ALA A 16 -4.80 -6.11 -0.41
N ALA A 17 -3.61 -5.84 -0.95
CA ALA A 17 -2.73 -6.84 -1.58
C ALA A 17 -2.53 -8.15 -0.78
N PRO A 18 -2.15 -8.14 0.51
CA PRO A 18 -1.97 -9.37 1.28
C PRO A 18 -3.29 -10.05 1.67
N ARG A 19 -4.43 -9.37 1.51
CA ARG A 19 -5.78 -9.88 1.83
C ARG A 19 -6.48 -10.46 0.60
N CYS A 20 -6.00 -10.16 -0.61
CA CYS A 20 -6.50 -10.69 -1.87
C CYS A 20 -5.70 -11.94 -2.29
N ALA A 21 -6.04 -13.10 -1.73
CA ALA A 21 -5.40 -14.37 -2.07
C ALA A 21 -5.63 -14.80 -3.54
N ASP A 22 -6.71 -14.33 -4.15
CA ASP A 22 -7.11 -14.67 -5.53
C ASP A 22 -6.31 -13.91 -6.60
N LEU A 23 -5.52 -12.90 -6.22
CA LEU A 23 -4.78 -12.05 -7.16
C LEU A 23 -3.32 -11.81 -6.68
N PRO A 24 -2.43 -12.80 -6.86
CA PRO A 24 -1.02 -12.71 -6.42
C PRO A 24 -0.24 -11.57 -7.10
N GLU A 25 -0.71 -11.05 -8.24
CA GLU A 25 -0.18 -9.88 -8.92
C GLU A 25 -0.25 -8.63 -8.03
N LEU A 26 -1.22 -8.52 -7.12
CA LEU A 26 -1.28 -7.41 -6.17
C LEU A 26 -0.10 -7.40 -5.20
N LEU A 27 0.36 -8.57 -4.75
CA LEU A 27 1.57 -8.71 -3.94
C LEU A 27 2.84 -8.30 -4.71
N GLN A 28 2.89 -8.61 -6.01
CA GLN A 28 3.98 -8.15 -6.87
C GLN A 28 3.95 -6.62 -7.00
N VAL A 29 2.77 -6.03 -7.24
CA VAL A 29 2.59 -4.56 -7.29
C VAL A 29 2.97 -3.89 -5.97
N GLN A 30 2.57 -4.47 -4.83
CA GLN A 30 2.98 -4.00 -3.50
C GLN A 30 4.51 -3.99 -3.36
N THR A 31 5.19 -5.03 -3.86
CA THR A 31 6.66 -5.12 -3.85
C THR A 31 7.30 -4.03 -4.72
N LEU A 32 6.71 -3.73 -5.88
CA LEU A 32 7.14 -2.62 -6.73
C LEU A 32 6.97 -1.25 -6.05
N PHE A 33 5.88 -1.05 -5.31
CA PHE A 33 5.68 0.15 -4.51
C PHE A 33 6.69 0.26 -3.36
N ALA A 34 7.04 -0.84 -2.71
CA ALA A 34 8.10 -0.85 -1.70
C ALA A 34 9.46 -0.44 -2.29
N ALA A 35 9.77 -0.89 -3.50
CA ALA A 35 10.99 -0.50 -4.22
C ALA A 35 10.98 0.98 -4.65
N LYS A 36 9.82 1.51 -5.05
CA LYS A 36 9.68 2.89 -5.55
C LYS A 36 9.54 3.94 -4.46
N TYR A 37 8.77 3.65 -3.41
CA TYR A 37 8.36 4.61 -2.38
C TYR A 37 8.92 4.29 -0.99
N GLY A 38 9.53 3.11 -0.82
CA GLY A 38 10.14 2.67 0.43
C GLY A 38 9.33 1.59 1.13
N LYS A 39 10.04 0.69 1.82
CA LYS A 39 9.43 -0.40 2.59
C LYS A 39 8.59 0.10 3.75
N GLU A 40 9.01 1.20 4.39
CA GLU A 40 8.26 1.83 5.50
C GLU A 40 6.90 2.34 5.06
N PHE A 41 6.81 2.90 3.84
CA PHE A 41 5.54 3.36 3.28
C PHE A 41 4.54 2.20 3.10
N VAL A 42 5.01 1.07 2.57
CA VAL A 42 4.18 -0.12 2.38
C VAL A 42 3.82 -0.77 3.71
N ALA A 43 4.76 -0.83 4.66
CA ALA A 43 4.52 -1.36 6.00
C ALA A 43 3.45 -0.53 6.73
N ALA A 44 3.59 0.80 6.75
CA ALA A 44 2.60 1.70 7.34
C ALA A 44 1.20 1.50 6.75
N ALA A 45 1.09 1.36 5.42
CA ALA A 45 -0.17 1.08 4.74
C ALA A 45 -0.74 -0.31 5.08
N THR A 46 0.11 -1.33 5.17
CA THR A 46 -0.31 -2.71 5.45
C THR A 46 -0.80 -2.88 6.89
N GLU A 47 -0.15 -2.19 7.84
CA GLU A 47 -0.40 -2.23 9.28
C GLU A 47 -1.43 -1.20 9.75
N LEU A 48 -2.02 -0.41 8.85
CA LEU A 48 -2.98 0.66 9.19
C LEU A 48 -2.41 1.65 10.24
N MET A 49 -1.15 2.05 10.09
CA MET A 49 -0.57 3.07 10.96
C MET A 49 -1.39 4.37 10.93
N PRO A 50 -1.36 5.21 11.99
CA PRO A 50 -2.19 6.41 12.09
C PRO A 50 -2.03 7.41 10.93
N ASP A 51 -0.90 7.39 10.23
CA ASP A 51 -0.54 8.22 9.07
C ASP A 51 -0.65 7.49 7.72
N SER A 52 -1.09 6.22 7.75
CA SER A 52 -1.40 5.46 6.55
C SER A 52 -2.63 6.08 5.89
N ALA A 53 -2.47 6.61 4.68
CA ALA A 53 -3.54 7.27 3.93
C ALA A 53 -4.63 6.29 3.46
N VAL A 54 -4.78 5.13 4.13
CA VAL A 54 -5.78 4.11 3.83
C VAL A 54 -7.14 4.63 4.27
N ASN A 55 -8.09 4.61 3.35
CA ASN A 55 -9.47 5.00 3.62
C ASN A 55 -10.12 4.01 4.63
N ARG A 56 -10.87 4.54 5.61
CA ARG A 56 -11.54 3.77 6.68
C ARG A 56 -13.06 3.74 6.57
N GLN A 57 -13.62 4.28 5.49
CA GLN A 57 -15.06 4.27 5.22
C GLN A 57 -15.58 2.89 4.83
#